data_AF-A0AAD5VBA7-F1
#
_entry.id   AF-A0AAD5VBA7-F1
#
_cell.length_a   1.000
_cell.length_b   1.000
_cell.length_c   1.000
_cell.angle_alpha   90.00
_cell.angle_beta   90.00
_cell.angle_gamma   90.00
#
_symmetry.space_group_name_H-M   'P 1'
#
loop_
_entity.id
_entity.type
_entity.pdbx_description
1 polymer ?
#
loop_
_entity_poly.entity_id
_entity_poly.type
_entity_poly.pdbx_seq_one_letter_code
_entity_poly.pdbx_strand_id
1 'polypeptide(L)'
;MSLFPAAHSSSPATADALLHELAHSQPLILQRIISSTPNMLPKAYRWVGEMEEISSFVGGGEASTHHGLASLYQRVDNALQHRQQGDDIDVLSKFVEDAKKAIAEK
;
A
#
# COMPACT_ATOMS: atom_id res chain seq x y z
N MET A 1 -1.38 4.18 0.35
CA MET A 1 -0.93 2.78 0.15
C MET A 1 0.25 2.42 1.04
N SER A 2 1.31 3.25 1.11
CA SER A 2 2.52 2.99 1.91
C SER A 2 2.32 2.89 3.43
N LEU A 3 1.29 3.55 3.95
CA LEU A 3 1.08 3.65 5.40
C LEU A 3 0.73 2.30 6.05
N PHE A 4 0.06 1.39 5.35
CA PHE A 4 -0.39 0.13 5.95
C PHE A 4 0.73 -0.91 6.11
N PRO A 5 1.57 -1.21 5.10
CA PRO A 5 2.73 -2.08 5.30
C PRO A 5 3.68 -1.53 6.37
N ALA A 6 3.87 -0.20 6.41
CA ALA A 6 4.67 0.44 7.45
C ALA A 6 4.03 0.29 8.85
N ALA A 7 2.73 0.52 8.98
CA ALA A 7 1.99 0.31 10.22
C ALA A 7 2.08 -1.15 10.69
N HIS A 8 1.85 -2.11 9.79
CA HIS A 8 1.95 -3.54 10.10
C HIS A 8 3.36 -3.93 10.54
N SER A 9 4.40 -3.43 9.86
CA SER A 9 5.81 -3.66 10.25
C SER A 9 6.15 -3.04 11.60
N SER A 10 5.49 -1.97 12.02
CA SER A 10 5.66 -1.41 13.37
C SER A 10 4.92 -2.24 14.43
N SER A 11 3.65 -2.59 14.17
CA SER A 11 2.85 -3.53 14.96
C SER A 11 1.54 -3.83 14.20
N PRO A 12 1.09 -5.10 14.16
CA PRO A 12 -0.23 -5.46 13.63
C PRO A 12 -1.38 -4.65 14.25
N ALA A 13 -1.31 -4.36 15.56
CA ALA A 13 -2.34 -3.59 16.26
C ALA A 13 -2.43 -2.14 15.77
N THR A 14 -1.31 -1.54 15.35
CA THR A 14 -1.30 -0.17 14.77
C THR A 14 -1.99 -0.16 13.41
N ALA A 15 -1.78 -1.21 12.61
CA ALA A 15 -2.45 -1.40 11.33
C ALA A 15 -3.97 -1.56 11.51
N ASP A 16 -4.42 -2.33 12.51
CA ASP A 16 -5.83 -2.53 12.81
C ASP A 16 -6.50 -1.23 13.30
N ALA A 17 -5.83 -0.49 14.19
CA ALA A 17 -6.32 0.81 14.66
C ALA A 17 -6.45 1.81 13.50
N LEU A 18 -5.44 1.89 12.63
CA LEU A 18 -5.49 2.73 11.43
C LEU A 18 -6.65 2.35 10.51
N LEU A 19 -6.91 1.05 10.34
CA LEU A 19 -8.01 0.57 9.52
C LEU A 19 -9.37 1.02 10.10
N HIS A 20 -9.60 0.84 11.39
CA HIS A 20 -10.84 1.28 12.04
C HIS A 20 -11.03 2.79 11.94
N GLU A 21 -9.98 3.57 12.16
CA GLU A 21 -10.04 5.04 12.01
C GLU A 21 -10.35 5.46 10.58
N LEU A 22 -9.77 4.80 9.57
CA LEU A 22 -10.08 5.06 8.16
C LEU A 22 -11.52 4.66 7.81
N ALA A 23 -11.99 3.52 8.30
CA ALA A 23 -13.37 3.07 8.11
C ALA A 23 -14.36 4.06 8.76
N HIS A 24 -13.99 4.63 9.92
CA HIS A 24 -14.80 5.61 10.62
C HIS A 24 -14.82 6.97 9.90
N SER A 25 -13.64 7.56 9.70
CA SER A 25 -13.47 8.95 9.25
C SER A 25 -13.57 9.14 7.73
N GLN A 26 -13.09 8.17 6.93
CA GLN A 26 -12.93 8.31 5.48
C GLN A 26 -13.35 7.05 4.70
N PRO A 27 -14.61 6.59 4.83
CA PRO A 27 -15.08 5.33 4.25
C PRO A 27 -14.96 5.30 2.72
N LEU A 28 -15.19 6.43 2.03
CA LEU A 28 -15.06 6.50 0.56
C LEU A 28 -13.61 6.30 0.09
N ILE A 29 -12.64 6.80 0.86
CA ILE A 29 -11.23 6.58 0.57
C ILE A 29 -10.89 5.11 0.79
N LEU A 30 -11.39 4.51 1.88
CA LEU A 30 -11.17 3.09 2.15
C LEU A 30 -11.75 2.20 1.04
N GLN A 31 -12.95 2.49 0.53
CA GLN A 31 -13.54 1.78 -0.63
C GLN A 31 -12.69 1.90 -1.90
N ARG A 32 -12.15 3.10 -2.17
CA ARG A 32 -11.21 3.28 -3.29
C ARG A 32 -9.96 2.44 -3.10
N ILE A 33 -9.39 2.39 -1.91
CA ILE A 33 -8.20 1.58 -1.64
C ILE A 33 -8.49 0.08 -1.81
N ILE A 34 -9.63 -0.41 -1.30
CA ILE A 34 -10.07 -1.81 -1.46
C ILE A 34 -10.16 -2.20 -2.94
N SER A 35 -10.72 -1.32 -3.78
CA SER A 35 -10.88 -1.60 -5.21
C SER A 35 -9.60 -1.41 -6.04
N SER A 36 -8.73 -0.46 -5.66
CA SER A 36 -7.51 -0.17 -6.43
C SER A 36 -6.36 -1.10 -6.10
N THR A 37 -6.23 -1.56 -4.85
CA THR A 37 -5.05 -2.30 -4.38
C THR A 37 -4.83 -3.61 -5.15
N PRO A 38 -5.81 -4.51 -5.30
CA PRO A 38 -5.60 -5.77 -6.02
C PRO A 38 -5.22 -5.56 -7.50
N ASN A 39 -5.82 -4.54 -8.13
CA ASN A 39 -5.55 -4.20 -9.54
C ASN A 39 -4.17 -3.58 -9.77
N MET A 40 -3.58 -3.01 -8.72
CA MET A 40 -2.25 -2.39 -8.75
C MET A 40 -1.14 -3.45 -8.64
N LEU A 41 -1.28 -4.44 -7.75
CA LEU A 41 -0.23 -5.42 -7.44
C LEU A 41 0.48 -6.04 -8.67
N PRO A 42 -0.23 -6.58 -9.69
CA PRO A 42 0.44 -7.18 -10.85
C PRO A 42 1.14 -6.16 -11.78
N LYS A 43 0.94 -4.86 -11.52
CA LYS A 43 1.51 -3.75 -12.30
C LYS A 43 2.57 -2.98 -11.51
N ALA A 44 2.99 -3.47 -10.34
CA ALA A 44 3.93 -2.78 -9.45
C ALA A 44 5.21 -2.32 -10.17
N TYR A 45 5.81 -3.16 -11.03
CA TYR A 45 6.99 -2.79 -11.83
C TYR A 45 6.82 -1.52 -12.68
N ARG A 46 5.62 -1.24 -13.21
CA ARG A 46 5.36 -0.05 -14.04
C ARG A 46 5.54 1.22 -13.22
N TRP A 47 5.02 1.18 -12.01
CA TRP A 47 5.06 2.31 -11.09
C TRP A 47 6.46 2.58 -10.54
N VAL A 48 7.37 1.59 -10.54
CA VAL A 48 8.78 1.84 -10.17
C VAL A 48 9.40 2.88 -11.10
N GLY A 49 9.36 2.60 -12.41
CA GLY A 49 9.94 3.51 -13.42
C GLY A 49 9.23 4.86 -13.46
N GLU A 50 7.90 4.88 -13.38
CA GLU A 50 7.14 6.14 -13.35
C GLU A 50 7.50 7.02 -12.13
N MET A 51 7.68 6.43 -10.95
CA MET A 51 8.06 7.19 -9.75
C MET A 51 9.51 7.68 -9.82
N GLU A 52 10.44 6.90 -10.37
CA GLU A 52 11.83 7.31 -10.61
C GLU A 52 11.90 8.47 -11.62
N GLU A 53 11.12 8.39 -12.69
CA GLU A 53 11.02 9.45 -13.69
C GLU A 53 10.46 10.75 -13.07
N ILE A 54 9.32 10.68 -12.36
CA ILE A 54 8.76 11.85 -11.67
C ILE A 54 9.76 12.44 -10.68
N SER A 55 10.48 11.61 -9.93
CA SER A 55 11.48 12.07 -8.97
C SER A 55 12.60 12.89 -9.63
N SER A 56 12.98 12.52 -10.87
CA SER A 56 13.98 13.23 -11.66
C SER A 56 13.48 14.59 -12.15
N PHE A 57 12.16 14.77 -12.30
CA PHE A 57 11.54 16.02 -12.73
C PHE A 57 11.30 17.03 -11.59
N VAL A 58 10.83 16.57 -10.43
CA VAL A 58 10.34 17.47 -9.36
C VAL A 58 11.46 18.01 -8.44
N GLY A 59 12.55 17.25 -8.25
CA GLY A 59 13.67 17.66 -7.39
C GLY A 59 13.33 17.81 -5.89
N GLY A 60 14.33 18.17 -5.07
CA GLY A 60 14.14 18.50 -3.65
C GLY A 60 13.50 17.38 -2.80
N GLY A 61 12.73 17.76 -1.77
CA GLY A 61 12.05 16.79 -0.89
C GLY A 61 10.92 16.02 -1.57
N GLU A 62 10.37 16.56 -2.66
CA GLU A 62 9.37 15.87 -3.47
C GLU A 62 9.99 14.69 -4.22
N ALA A 63 11.22 14.85 -4.73
CA ALA A 63 11.97 13.75 -5.34
C ALA A 63 12.23 12.62 -4.35
N SER A 64 12.54 12.93 -3.09
CA SER A 64 12.72 11.91 -2.05
C SER A 64 11.43 11.13 -1.77
N THR A 65 10.29 11.81 -1.80
CA THR A 65 8.97 11.17 -1.61
C THR A 65 8.70 10.15 -2.73
N HIS A 66 8.94 10.55 -3.98
CA HIS A 66 8.75 9.67 -5.14
C HIS A 66 9.74 8.50 -5.16
N HIS A 67 11.01 8.70 -4.78
CA HIS A 67 11.95 7.59 -4.59
C HIS A 67 11.48 6.59 -3.51
N GLY A 68 10.90 7.09 -2.42
CA GLY A 68 10.30 6.23 -1.39
C GLY A 68 9.14 5.39 -1.95
N LEU A 69 8.29 5.99 -2.80
CA LEU A 69 7.22 5.26 -3.49
C LEU A 69 7.77 4.24 -4.49
N ALA A 70 8.79 4.59 -5.27
CA ALA A 70 9.48 3.65 -6.17
C ALA A 70 10.01 2.43 -5.41
N SER A 71 10.68 2.68 -4.28
CA SER A 71 11.23 1.63 -3.41
C SER A 71 10.14 0.71 -2.85
N LEU A 72 8.98 1.27 -2.50
CA LEU A 72 7.83 0.47 -2.06
C LEU A 72 7.29 -0.41 -3.20
N TYR A 73 7.08 0.15 -4.39
CA TYR A 73 6.61 -0.63 -5.53
C TYR A 73 7.61 -1.72 -5.93
N GLN A 74 8.91 -1.45 -5.81
CA GLN A 74 9.93 -2.47 -6.04
C GLN A 74 9.86 -3.62 -5.02
N ARG A 75 9.57 -3.33 -3.74
CA ARG A 75 9.34 -4.39 -2.72
C ARG A 75 8.13 -5.26 -3.07
N VAL A 76 7.04 -4.63 -3.53
CA VAL A 76 5.83 -5.35 -3.96
C VAL A 76 6.11 -6.20 -5.21
N ASP A 77 6.82 -5.66 -6.20
CA ASP A 77 7.18 -6.40 -7.41
C ASP A 77 8.11 -7.59 -7.07
N ASN A 78 9.10 -7.38 -6.20
CA ASN A 78 9.97 -8.45 -5.72
C ASN A 78 9.19 -9.55 -4.99
N ALA A 79 8.20 -9.18 -4.16
CA ALA A 79 7.30 -10.15 -3.51
C ALA A 79 6.45 -10.92 -4.52
N LEU A 80 6.07 -10.31 -5.65
CA LEU A 80 5.34 -10.96 -6.72
C LEU A 80 6.18 -12.03 -7.42
N GLN A 81 7.45 -11.71 -7.70
CA GLN A 81 8.39 -12.62 -8.37
C GLN A 81 8.91 -13.72 -7.42
N HIS A 82 9.10 -13.39 -6.14
CA HIS A 82 9.73 -14.25 -5.14
C HIS A 82 8.86 -14.34 -3.88
N ARG A 83 7.70 -14.98 -4.03
CA ARG A 83 6.68 -15.12 -2.97
C ARG A 83 7.25 -15.77 -1.71
N GLN A 84 6.99 -15.14 -0.58
CA GLN A 84 7.39 -15.62 0.75
C GLN A 84 6.25 -15.35 1.73
N GLN A 85 6.12 -16.19 2.74
CA GLN A 85 5.09 -15.98 3.75
C GLN A 85 5.31 -14.66 4.47
N GLY A 86 4.26 -13.83 4.54
CA GLY A 86 4.32 -12.53 5.21
C GLY A 86 5.01 -11.45 4.39
N ASP A 87 5.17 -11.65 3.08
CA ASP A 87 5.60 -10.60 2.17
C ASP A 87 4.55 -9.47 2.04
N ASP A 88 4.91 -8.40 1.33
CA ASP A 88 4.03 -7.23 1.17
C ASP A 88 2.70 -7.57 0.48
N ILE A 89 2.67 -8.59 -0.39
CA ILE A 89 1.43 -8.99 -1.07
C ILE A 89 0.50 -9.66 -0.07
N ASP A 90 1.00 -10.50 0.82
CA ASP A 90 0.20 -11.11 1.88
C ASP A 90 -0.38 -10.04 2.82
N VAL A 91 0.45 -9.08 3.23
CA VAL A 91 0.04 -7.97 4.11
C VAL A 91 -1.04 -7.11 3.44
N LEU A 92 -0.84 -6.73 2.18
CA LEU A 92 -1.80 -5.92 1.41
C LEU A 92 -3.09 -6.68 1.09
N SER A 93 -3.00 -7.99 0.84
CA SER A 93 -4.18 -8.83 0.60
C SER A 93 -5.00 -8.99 1.87
N LYS A 94 -4.34 -9.27 3.01
CA LYS A 94 -4.97 -9.32 4.33
C LYS A 94 -5.66 -8.00 4.66
N PHE A 95 -5.00 -6.87 4.41
CA PHE A 95 -5.59 -5.54 4.59
C PHE A 95 -6.88 -5.38 3.81
N VAL A 96 -6.89 -5.74 2.53
CA VAL A 96 -8.08 -5.60 1.67
C VAL A 96 -9.24 -6.43 2.22
N GLU A 97 -8.97 -7.65 2.69
CA GLU A 97 -10.01 -8.50 3.28
C GLU A 97 -10.54 -7.96 4.62
N ASP A 98 -9.65 -7.51 5.51
CA ASP A 98 -10.07 -6.94 6.78
C ASP A 98 -10.80 -5.59 6.59
N ALA A 99 -10.41 -4.80 5.59
CA ALA A 99 -11.08 -3.56 5.23
C ALA A 99 -12.48 -3.78 4.65
N LYS A 100 -12.70 -4.84 3.87
CA LYS A 100 -14.04 -5.22 3.39
C LYS A 100 -14.97 -5.55 4.56
N LYS A 101 -14.48 -6.29 5.57
CA LYS A 101 -15.26 -6.61 6.78
C LYS A 101 -15.61 -5.36 7.57
N ALA A 102 -14.63 -4.48 7.81
CA ALA A 102 -14.83 -3.24 8.56
C ALA A 102 -15.87 -2.29 7.93
N ILE A 103 -16.03 -2.32 6.60
CA ILE A 103 -17.08 -1.57 5.90
C ILE A 103 -18.45 -2.27 5.96
N ALA A 104 -18.47 -3.61 5.92
CA ALA A 104 -19.71 -4.39 5.96
C ALA A 104 -20.36 -4.45 7.35
N GLU A 105 -19.59 -4.27 8.41
CA GLU A 105 -20.05 -4.23 9.81
C GLU A 105 -20.64 -2.87 10.25
N LYS A 106 -20.64 -1.87 9.35
CA LYS A 106 -21.26 -0.55 9.54
C LYS A 106 -22.67 -0.49 8.95
#